data_AF-A0AAJ2WQD1-F1
#
_entry.id   AF-A0AAJ2WQD1-F1
#
_cell.length_a   1.000
_cell.length_b   1.000
_cell.length_c   1.000
_cell.angle_alpha   90.00
_cell.angle_beta   90.00
_cell.angle_gamma   90.00
#
_symmetry.space_group_name_H-M   'P 1'
#
loop_
_entity.id
_entity.type
_entity.pdbx_description
1 polymer ?
#
loop_
_entity_poly.entity_id
_entity_poly.type
_entity_poly.pdbx_seq_one_letter_code
_entity_poly.pdbx_strand_id
1 'polypeptide(L)' 'MIHDDGYGVAATPQCPSCATLLRPGSAGYWCATCEIVVIGV' A
#
# COMPACT_ATOMS: atom_id res chain seq x y z
N MET A 1 -0.12 -30.35 -7.48
CA MET A 1 -1.16 -29.32 -7.66
C MET A 1 -0.89 -28.25 -6.62
N ILE A 2 -0.13 -27.23 -7.00
CA ILE A 2 0.08 -26.06 -6.14
C ILE A 2 -1.17 -25.21 -6.37
N HIS A 3 -1.90 -24.91 -5.30
CA HIS A 3 -2.98 -23.94 -5.32
C HIS A 3 -2.33 -22.57 -5.49
N ASP A 4 -2.15 -22.15 -6.74
CA ASP A 4 -1.91 -20.76 -7.11
C ASP A 4 -3.26 -20.06 -7.05
N ASP A 5 -3.79 -19.91 -5.84
CA ASP A 5 -4.86 -18.98 -5.58
C ASP A 5 -4.23 -17.60 -5.79
N GLY A 6 -4.15 -17.18 -7.05
CA GLY A 6 -3.68 -15.88 -7.53
C GLY A 6 -4.55 -14.74 -7.05
N TYR A 7 -4.93 -14.75 -5.79
CA TYR A 7 -5.35 -13.61 -5.02
C TYR A 7 -4.07 -12.92 -4.57
N GLY A 8 -3.41 -12.26 -5.53
CA GLY A 8 -2.45 -11.22 -5.23
C GLY A 8 -3.16 -10.19 -4.37
N VAL A 9 -3.10 -10.38 -3.05
CA VAL A 9 -3.24 -9.29 -2.11
C VAL A 9 -2.14 -8.33 -2.53
N ALA A 10 -2.48 -7.33 -3.33
CA ALA A 10 -1.65 -6.17 -3.49
C ALA A 10 -1.44 -5.66 -2.07
N ALA A 11 -0.33 -6.07 -1.46
CA ALA A 11 -0.03 -5.79 -0.08
C ALA A 11 -0.03 -4.28 0.02
N THR A 12 -1.08 -3.71 0.62
CA THR A 12 -1.23 -2.26 0.69
C THR A 12 0.00 -1.76 1.44
N PRO A 13 0.86 -0.97 0.79
CA PRO A 13 2.14 -0.62 1.37
C PRO A 13 1.89 0.16 2.67
N GLN A 14 2.77 -0.02 3.65
CA GLN A 14 2.70 0.70 4.91
C GLN A 14 3.53 1.98 4.84
N CYS A 15 3.10 3.02 5.55
CA CYS A 15 3.86 4.24 5.68
C CYS A 15 5.17 3.96 6.42
N PRO A 16 6.34 4.34 5.89
CA PRO A 16 7.62 4.06 6.54
C PRO A 16 7.79 4.79 7.88
N SER A 17 7.06 5.88 8.11
CA SER A 17 7.19 6.69 9.33
C SER A 17 6.30 6.20 10.49
N CYS A 18 5.16 5.59 10.20
CA CYS A 18 4.15 5.28 11.22
C CYS A 18 3.52 3.89 11.07
N ALA A 19 4.00 3.08 10.13
CA ALA A 19 3.51 1.74 9.79
C ALA A 19 2.01 1.65 9.47
N THR A 20 1.32 2.79 9.31
CA THR A 20 -0.10 2.84 8.94
C THR A 20 -0.27 2.36 7.51
N LEU A 21 -1.32 1.58 7.25
CA LEU A 21 -1.68 1.13 5.91
C LEU A 21 -1.96 2.34 5.00
N LEU A 22 -1.27 2.40 3.88
CA LEU A 22 -1.48 3.47 2.91
C LEU A 22 -2.73 3.19 2.08
N ARG A 23 -3.44 4.26 1.74
CA ARG A 23 -4.63 4.22 0.89
C ARG A 23 -4.21 4.44 -0.56
N PRO A 24 -4.69 3.65 -1.53
CA PRO A 24 -4.41 3.90 -2.93
C PRO A 24 -5.09 5.21 -3.38
N GLY A 25 -4.35 6.05 -4.08
CA GLY A 25 -4.82 7.27 -4.73
C GLY A 25 -4.39 7.32 -6.19
N SER A 26 -4.85 8.32 -6.94
CA SER A 26 -4.64 8.39 -8.40
C SER A 26 -3.17 8.51 -8.83
N ALA A 27 -2.27 8.99 -7.95
CA ALA A 27 -0.85 9.22 -8.25
C ALA A 27 0.11 8.43 -7.35
N GLY A 28 -0.39 7.48 -6.56
CA GLY A 28 0.42 6.73 -5.59
C GLY A 28 -0.37 6.35 -4.35
N TYR A 29 0.30 6.31 -3.21
CA TYR A 29 -0.26 5.87 -1.95
C TYR A 29 -0.31 7.03 -0.94
N TRP A 30 -1.42 7.20 -0.24
CA TRP A 30 -1.62 8.29 0.73
C TRP A 30 -1.67 7.76 2.16
N CYS A 31 -0.92 8.39 3.06
CA CYS A 31 -0.97 8.12 4.49
C CYS A 31 -1.88 9.13 5.19
N ALA A 32 -3.02 8.69 5.74
CA ALA A 32 -3.92 9.58 6.47
C ALA A 32 -3.33 10.07 7.81
N THR A 33 -2.50 9.26 8.47
CA THR A 33 -1.91 9.60 9.77
C THR A 33 -0.84 10.70 9.67
N CYS A 34 -0.03 10.64 8.62
CA CYS A 34 1.07 11.59 8.41
C CYS A 34 0.71 12.68 7.39
N GLU A 35 -0.45 12.58 6.73
CA GLU A 35 -0.89 13.44 5.62
C GLU A 35 0.13 13.54 4.46
N ILE A 36 0.92 12.48 4.24
CA ILE A 36 1.94 12.41 3.17
C ILE A 36 1.51 11.52 2.01
N VAL A 37 2.04 11.80 0.82
CA VAL A 37 1.90 10.96 -0.38
C VAL A 37 3.22 10.23 -0.63
N VAL A 38 3.14 8.90 -0.72
CA VAL A 38 4.22 7.99 -1.10
C VAL A 38 3.99 7.57 -2.55
N ILE A 39 4.79 8.12 -3.46
CA ILE A 39 4.79 7.72 -4.86
C ILE A 39 5.69 6.48 -4.96
N GLY A 40 5.13 5.34 -5.39
CA GLY A 40 5.93 4.15 -5.67
C GLY A 40 6.88 4.44 -6.84
N VAL A 41 8.18 4.21 -6.64
CA VAL A 41 9.20 4.30 -7.69
C VAL A 41 9.12 3.12 -8.66
#